data_AF-V6KBG8-F1
#
_entry.id   AF-V6KBG8-F1
#
_cell.length_a   1.000
_cell.length_b   1.000
_cell.length_c   1.000
_cell.angle_alpha   90.00
_cell.angle_beta   90.00
_cell.angle_gamma   90.00
#
_symmetry.space_group_name_H-M   'P 1'
#
loop_
_entity.id
_entity.type
_entity.pdbx_description
1 polymer ?
#
loop_
_entity_poly.entity_id
_entity_poly.type
_entity_poly.pdbx_seq_one_letter_code
_entity_poly.pdbx_strand_id
1 'polypeptide(L)'
;MSSLFDDSFLADLEPTDSGNAAAPDDTPPPPPGPDRHPVPEEVPDGLFTGSYQGRGGDAYYRDGAHRPVVDAEQLLAGMNEQQRAAVLHRGSPLLIVAGAGSGKTRVLTHRIAHLLSARHVHPGQILAITFTNKAAGEMKERVEQLVGPRAERMWVSTFHSACVRILRRESKKLGFTSSFSIYDAADSKRLMALCCKDLDLDPKRYPPKAFSAKVSNLKNELVDEEDFAARATEGQEKTLAGAYTMYQARLREANALDFDDIIMTTVHLLQAFPDVAEHYRRRFRHVLVDEYQDTNHAQYMLVRELAGTGTGTGAR
;
A
#
# COMPACT_ATOMS: atom_id res chain seq x y z
N MET A 1 -31.03 -11.65 17.94
CA MET A 1 -30.68 -10.24 17.69
C MET A 1 -29.91 -10.20 16.38
N SER A 2 -30.54 -9.60 15.37
CA SER A 2 -30.21 -9.56 13.93
C SER A 2 -28.78 -9.06 13.66
N SER A 3 -27.89 -9.74 12.90
CA SER A 3 -27.97 -10.18 11.49
C SER A 3 -27.92 -9.01 10.48
N LEU A 4 -26.80 -8.30 10.45
CA LEU A 4 -26.49 -7.26 9.47
C LEU A 4 -25.44 -7.80 8.52
N PHE A 5 -25.88 -8.44 7.44
CA PHE A 5 -25.25 -8.57 6.12
C PHE A 5 -26.16 -9.53 5.35
N ASP A 6 -27.15 -8.97 4.66
CA ASP A 6 -27.97 -9.72 3.71
C ASP A 6 -27.95 -9.01 2.36
N ASP A 7 -28.01 -9.85 1.34
CA ASP A 7 -27.70 -9.65 -0.06
C ASP A 7 -28.60 -8.62 -0.76
N SER A 8 -27.98 -7.64 -1.42
CA SER A 8 -28.56 -6.94 -2.59
C SER A 8 -27.48 -6.06 -3.21
N PHE A 9 -26.66 -6.62 -4.10
CA PHE A 9 -25.65 -5.86 -4.85
C PHE A 9 -25.62 -6.18 -6.35
N LEU A 10 -26.59 -6.94 -6.86
CA LEU A 10 -26.61 -7.41 -8.26
C LEU A 10 -28.03 -7.49 -8.84
N ALA A 11 -28.80 -6.40 -8.75
CA ALA A 11 -29.98 -6.21 -9.59
C ALA A 11 -30.11 -4.71 -9.86
N ASP A 12 -29.66 -4.28 -11.04
CA ASP A 12 -30.17 -3.14 -11.83
C ASP A 12 -29.13 -2.67 -12.86
N LEU A 13 -28.72 -3.59 -13.74
CA LEU A 13 -28.06 -3.24 -15.00
C LEU A 13 -28.75 -4.02 -16.11
N GLU A 14 -29.81 -3.44 -16.66
CA GLU A 14 -30.27 -3.76 -18.01
C GLU A 14 -30.33 -2.47 -18.87
N PRO A 15 -30.12 -2.61 -20.19
CA PRO A 15 -29.76 -1.53 -21.08
C PRO A 15 -30.99 -0.72 -21.53
N THR A 16 -30.91 0.61 -21.50
CA THR A 16 -31.96 1.46 -22.04
C THR A 16 -31.76 1.68 -23.54
N ASP A 17 -32.68 1.10 -24.31
CA ASP A 17 -32.90 1.41 -25.72
C ASP A 17 -33.74 2.70 -25.86
N SER A 18 -33.53 3.32 -27.02
CA SER A 18 -34.03 4.56 -27.61
C SER A 18 -35.48 5.04 -27.37
N GLY A 19 -35.68 6.37 -27.40
CA GLY A 19 -36.97 6.97 -27.79
C GLY A 19 -37.32 8.39 -27.30
N ASN A 20 -37.07 9.40 -28.14
CA ASN A 20 -37.69 10.76 -28.20
C ASN A 20 -37.51 11.74 -27.02
N ALA A 21 -37.46 13.07 -27.19
CA ALA A 21 -37.04 14.01 -28.23
C ALA A 21 -37.30 15.40 -27.62
N ALA A 22 -36.28 16.25 -27.50
CA ALA A 22 -36.42 17.70 -27.40
C ALA A 22 -35.17 18.33 -28.03
N ALA A 23 -35.39 19.17 -29.04
CA ALA A 23 -34.40 19.65 -29.99
C ALA A 23 -33.32 20.57 -29.37
N PRO A 24 -32.07 20.54 -29.87
CA PRO A 24 -31.07 21.54 -29.56
C PRO A 24 -31.28 22.83 -30.37
N ASP A 25 -30.93 23.95 -29.76
CA ASP A 25 -30.93 25.30 -30.31
C ASP A 25 -30.08 25.35 -31.60
N ASP A 26 -30.73 25.68 -32.72
CA ASP A 26 -30.16 25.66 -34.07
C ASP A 26 -29.47 27.01 -34.34
N THR A 27 -28.28 27.20 -33.77
CA THR A 27 -27.36 28.28 -34.17
C THR A 27 -26.22 27.69 -35.00
N PRO A 28 -26.08 28.08 -36.29
CA PRO A 28 -25.00 27.58 -37.11
C PRO A 28 -23.64 28.08 -36.57
N PRO A 29 -22.59 27.25 -36.58
CA PRO A 29 -21.27 27.69 -36.18
C PRO A 29 -20.79 28.82 -37.12
N PRO A 30 -20.07 29.83 -36.59
CA PRO A 30 -19.53 30.88 -37.43
C PRO A 30 -18.57 30.30 -38.48
N PRO A 31 -18.50 30.89 -39.70
CA PRO A 31 -17.62 30.40 -40.74
C PRO A 31 -16.15 30.41 -40.30
N PRO A 32 -15.31 29.50 -40.82
CA PRO A 32 -13.89 29.48 -40.48
C PRO A 32 -13.26 30.83 -40.83
N GLY A 33 -12.62 31.46 -39.83
CA GLY A 33 -11.81 32.65 -40.04
C GLY A 33 -10.61 32.33 -40.94
N PRO A 34 -9.99 33.34 -41.56
CA PRO A 34 -8.87 33.13 -42.49
C PRO A 34 -7.74 32.38 -41.78
N ASP A 35 -7.10 31.45 -42.50
CA ASP A 35 -6.01 30.58 -42.03
C ASP A 35 -5.06 31.32 -41.07
N ARG A 36 -5.21 31.03 -39.77
CA ARG A 36 -4.20 31.42 -38.79
C ARG A 36 -3.01 30.48 -39.01
N HIS A 37 -2.00 30.98 -39.72
CA HIS A 37 -0.66 30.42 -39.65
C HIS A 37 -0.29 30.18 -38.18
N PRO A 38 0.36 29.05 -37.83
CA PRO A 38 0.86 28.85 -36.48
C PRO A 38 1.77 30.02 -36.16
N VAL A 39 1.41 30.78 -35.13
CA VAL A 39 2.22 31.88 -34.62
C VAL A 39 3.57 31.25 -34.28
N PRO A 40 4.70 31.72 -34.84
CA PRO A 40 6.01 31.19 -34.48
C PRO A 40 6.17 31.35 -32.97
N GLU A 41 6.38 30.25 -32.26
CA GLU A 41 6.70 30.29 -30.85
C GLU A 41 8.01 31.06 -30.71
N GLU A 42 7.94 32.28 -30.17
CA GLU A 42 9.11 33.15 -30.02
C GLU A 42 10.12 32.46 -29.11
N VAL A 43 11.27 32.11 -29.69
CA VAL A 43 12.37 31.49 -28.95
C VAL A 43 12.90 32.53 -27.95
N PRO A 44 12.92 32.23 -26.65
CA PRO A 44 13.34 33.21 -25.65
C PRO A 44 14.78 33.69 -25.84
N ASP A 45 14.97 35.00 -25.71
CA ASP A 45 16.29 35.62 -25.76
C ASP A 45 17.23 34.98 -24.74
N GLY A 46 18.41 34.58 -25.21
CA GLY A 46 19.45 34.00 -24.37
C GLY A 46 19.49 32.46 -24.32
N LEU A 47 18.51 31.75 -24.91
CA LEU A 47 18.38 30.29 -24.86
C LEU A 47 19.64 29.57 -25.38
N PHE A 48 20.27 30.14 -26.41
CA PHE A 48 21.45 29.59 -27.06
C PHE A 48 22.76 30.30 -26.67
N THR A 49 22.70 31.41 -25.94
CA THR A 49 23.88 32.21 -25.56
C THR A 49 24.29 32.03 -24.10
N GLY A 50 23.67 31.10 -23.38
CA GLY A 50 24.01 30.75 -22.00
C GLY A 50 23.60 31.78 -20.93
N SER A 51 22.90 32.84 -21.34
CA SER A 51 22.43 33.93 -20.47
C SER A 51 20.93 33.83 -20.13
N TYR A 52 20.24 32.78 -20.58
CA TYR A 52 18.83 32.55 -20.22
C TYR A 52 18.70 32.21 -18.74
N GLN A 53 18.33 33.20 -17.94
CA GLN A 53 17.80 32.98 -16.61
C GLN A 53 16.31 32.64 -16.77
N GLY A 54 15.99 31.34 -16.76
CA GLY A 54 14.62 30.87 -16.92
C GLY A 54 13.66 31.61 -15.99
N ARG A 55 12.47 31.98 -16.51
CA ARG A 55 11.37 32.47 -15.67
C ARG A 55 11.22 31.51 -14.48
N GLY A 56 11.24 32.07 -13.27
CA GLY A 56 11.39 31.32 -12.02
C GLY A 56 10.67 29.97 -11.98
N GLY A 57 11.45 28.91 -11.76
CA GLY A 57 11.06 27.58 -11.33
C GLY A 57 9.71 27.06 -11.84
N ASP A 58 9.66 26.62 -13.10
CA ASP A 58 8.56 25.92 -13.79
C ASP A 58 7.29 25.69 -12.95
N ALA A 59 6.29 26.56 -13.18
CA ALA A 59 4.93 26.46 -12.64
C ALA A 59 4.14 25.24 -13.17
N TYR A 60 4.77 24.39 -13.97
CA TYR A 60 4.17 23.22 -14.61
C TYR A 60 5.14 22.02 -14.56
N TYR A 61 4.60 20.82 -14.39
CA TYR A 61 5.33 19.57 -14.56
C TYR A 61 5.60 19.30 -16.05
N ARG A 62 6.52 18.36 -16.34
CA ARG A 62 6.87 17.96 -17.73
C ARG A 62 5.68 17.38 -18.53
N ASP A 63 4.63 16.95 -17.84
CA ASP A 63 3.37 16.46 -18.43
C ASP A 63 2.32 17.58 -18.60
N GLY A 64 2.66 18.83 -18.31
CA GLY A 64 1.78 19.99 -18.46
C GLY A 64 0.86 20.27 -17.26
N ALA A 65 0.89 19.44 -16.21
CA ALA A 65 0.09 19.69 -15.02
C ALA A 65 0.65 20.87 -14.20
N HIS A 66 -0.22 21.77 -13.73
CA HIS A 66 0.19 22.90 -12.89
C HIS A 66 0.89 22.40 -11.63
N ARG A 67 2.06 22.96 -11.32
CA ARG A 67 2.80 22.69 -10.09
C ARG A 67 2.19 23.58 -9.01
N PRO A 68 1.39 23.04 -8.07
CA PRO A 68 0.93 23.85 -6.96
C PRO A 68 2.17 24.38 -6.22
N VAL A 69 2.26 25.71 -6.10
CA VAL A 69 3.19 26.34 -5.17
C VAL A 69 2.61 26.07 -3.79
N VAL A 70 3.00 24.93 -3.22
CA VAL A 70 2.57 24.57 -1.88
C VAL A 70 3.40 25.39 -0.90
N ASP A 71 2.84 26.51 -0.47
CA ASP A 71 3.43 27.31 0.60
C ASP A 71 3.46 26.47 1.88
N ALA A 72 4.66 26.29 2.43
CA ALA A 72 4.88 25.49 3.62
C ALA A 72 4.11 26.06 4.83
N GLU A 73 3.90 27.37 4.91
CA GLU A 73 3.10 28.00 5.97
C GLU A 73 1.60 27.70 5.80
N GLN A 74 1.11 27.66 4.56
CA GLN A 74 -0.29 27.29 4.29
C GLN A 74 -0.59 25.84 4.68
N LEU A 75 0.36 24.91 4.50
CA LEU A 75 0.21 23.53 4.96
C LEU A 75 0.03 23.45 6.49
N LEU A 76 0.53 24.41 7.25
CA LEU A 76 0.44 24.42 8.71
C LEU A 76 -0.73 25.28 9.23
N ALA A 77 -1.47 25.94 8.33
CA ALA A 77 -2.59 26.78 8.69
C ALA A 77 -3.70 25.98 9.42
N GLY A 78 -4.17 26.52 10.55
CA GLY A 78 -5.21 25.89 11.36
C GLY A 78 -4.79 24.58 12.06
N MET A 79 -3.49 24.31 12.18
CA MET A 79 -2.95 23.24 13.02
C MET A 79 -2.52 23.76 14.39
N ASN A 80 -2.77 22.96 15.43
CA ASN A 80 -2.24 23.24 16.77
C ASN A 80 -0.73 22.94 16.85
N GLU A 81 -0.10 23.31 17.95
CA GLU A 81 1.35 23.17 18.15
C GLU A 81 1.84 21.72 17.99
N GLN A 82 1.11 20.75 18.54
CA GLN A 82 1.47 19.33 18.49
C GLN A 82 1.37 18.76 17.07
N GLN A 83 0.31 19.12 16.33
CA GLN A 83 0.12 18.75 14.94
C GLN A 83 1.22 19.35 14.05
N ARG A 84 1.56 20.63 14.25
CA ARG A 84 2.67 21.30 13.56
C ARG A 84 4.00 20.60 13.84
N ALA A 85 4.30 20.29 15.10
CA ALA A 85 5.50 19.57 15.48
C ALA A 85 5.59 18.20 14.78
N ALA A 86 4.48 17.45 14.72
CA ALA A 86 4.43 16.17 14.02
C ALA A 86 4.63 16.29 12.50
N VAL A 87 4.08 17.32 11.86
CA VAL A 87 4.28 17.58 10.41
C VAL A 87 5.74 17.97 10.13
N LEU A 88 6.33 18.81 10.97
CA LEU A 88 7.69 19.33 10.79
C LEU A 88 8.79 18.38 11.26
N HIS A 89 8.47 17.34 12.02
CA HIS A 89 9.42 16.43 12.65
C HIS A 89 10.45 15.85 11.66
N ARG A 90 11.71 15.79 12.09
CA ARG A 90 12.86 15.32 11.31
C ARG A 90 13.69 14.35 12.12
N GLY A 91 14.44 13.49 11.42
CA GLY A 91 15.43 12.61 12.05
C GLY A 91 14.81 11.31 12.56
N SER A 92 14.81 11.12 13.88
CA SER A 92 14.48 9.86 14.54
C SER A 92 13.04 9.38 14.29
N PRO A 93 12.74 8.09 14.53
CA PRO A 93 11.38 7.57 14.52
C PRO A 93 10.43 8.41 15.39
N LEU A 94 9.22 8.66 14.89
CA LEU A 94 8.18 9.42 15.57
C LEU A 94 6.96 8.54 15.80
N LEU A 95 6.50 8.46 17.04
CA LEU A 95 5.21 7.89 17.40
C LEU A 95 4.24 9.02 17.73
N ILE A 96 3.09 9.02 17.05
CA ILE A 96 2.00 9.98 17.30
C ILE A 96 0.88 9.24 18.03
N VAL A 97 0.69 9.54 19.31
CA VAL A 97 -0.43 9.02 20.10
C VAL A 97 -1.55 10.05 20.07
N ALA A 98 -2.67 9.72 19.43
CA ALA A 98 -3.76 10.66 19.23
C ALA A 98 -5.12 9.97 19.40
N GLY A 99 -6.04 10.60 20.12
CA GLY A 99 -7.40 10.10 20.31
C GLY A 99 -8.27 10.27 19.05
N ALA A 100 -9.48 9.71 19.08
CA ALA A 100 -10.45 9.90 18.02
C ALA A 100 -10.73 11.41 17.79
N GLY A 101 -10.88 11.81 16.52
CA GLY A 101 -11.16 13.21 16.16
C GLY A 101 -9.98 14.19 16.30
N SER A 102 -8.81 13.75 16.74
CA SER A 102 -7.59 14.59 16.90
C SER A 102 -6.94 15.06 15.60
N GLY A 103 -7.45 14.63 14.45
CA GLY A 103 -6.91 14.95 13.13
C GLY A 103 -5.67 14.14 12.74
N LYS A 104 -5.46 12.93 13.29
CA LYS A 104 -4.34 12.04 12.94
C LYS A 104 -4.12 11.90 11.42
N THR A 105 -5.19 11.62 10.67
CA THR A 105 -5.11 11.48 9.22
C THR A 105 -4.71 12.79 8.55
N ARG A 106 -5.22 13.94 9.02
CA ARG A 106 -4.80 15.27 8.55
C ARG A 106 -3.32 15.52 8.82
N VAL A 107 -2.80 15.12 9.98
CA VAL A 107 -1.37 15.23 10.31
C VAL A 107 -0.54 14.38 9.34
N LEU A 108 -0.93 13.13 9.07
CA LEU A 108 -0.19 12.26 8.16
C LEU A 108 -0.18 12.79 6.72
N THR A 109 -1.32 13.24 6.18
CA THR A 109 -1.39 13.75 4.81
C THR A 109 -0.61 15.05 4.64
N HIS A 110 -0.70 15.96 5.61
CA HIS A 110 0.08 17.21 5.59
C HIS A 110 1.58 16.96 5.83
N ARG A 111 1.96 15.95 6.62
CA ARG A 111 3.37 15.53 6.76
C ARG A 111 3.93 15.08 5.42
N ILE A 112 3.19 14.25 4.69
CA ILE A 112 3.57 13.84 3.33
C ILE A 112 3.69 15.06 2.43
N ALA A 113 2.69 15.96 2.44
CA ALA A 113 2.72 17.17 1.64
C ALA A 113 3.94 18.05 1.96
N HIS A 114 4.29 18.20 3.23
CA HIS A 114 5.47 18.94 3.68
C HIS A 114 6.78 18.29 3.22
N LEU A 115 6.88 16.96 3.28
CA LEU A 115 8.05 16.23 2.77
C LEU A 115 8.25 16.48 1.26
N LEU A 116 7.17 16.47 0.48
CA LEU A 116 7.26 16.66 -0.97
C LEU A 116 7.53 18.11 -1.37
N SER A 117 6.83 19.06 -0.75
CA SER A 117 6.88 20.48 -1.12
C SER A 117 8.10 21.19 -0.55
N ALA A 118 8.25 21.19 0.77
CA ALA A 118 9.23 21.99 1.49
C ALA A 118 10.57 21.26 1.66
N ARG A 119 10.56 19.92 1.71
CA ARG A 119 11.79 19.11 1.85
C ARG A 119 12.28 18.53 0.53
N HIS A 120 11.53 18.71 -0.56
CA HIS A 120 11.84 18.22 -1.89
C HIS A 120 12.13 16.71 -1.94
N VAL A 121 11.49 15.93 -1.06
CA VAL A 121 11.58 14.47 -1.05
C VAL A 121 11.00 13.92 -2.36
N HIS A 122 11.67 12.95 -2.96
CA HIS A 122 11.15 12.32 -4.17
C HIS A 122 9.94 11.44 -3.80
N PRO A 123 8.79 11.51 -4.50
CA PRO A 123 7.58 10.76 -4.14
C PRO A 123 7.79 9.25 -3.98
N GLY A 124 8.63 8.66 -4.85
CA GLY A 124 8.97 7.25 -4.77
C GLY A 124 9.76 6.84 -3.52
N GLN A 125 10.17 7.81 -2.69
CA GLN A 125 10.83 7.57 -1.40
C GLN A 125 9.86 7.49 -0.21
N ILE A 126 8.57 7.71 -0.44
CA ILE A 126 7.53 7.68 0.60
C ILE A 126 6.69 6.42 0.45
N LEU A 127 6.61 5.66 1.54
CA LEU A 127 5.67 4.55 1.75
C LEU A 127 4.72 4.94 2.87
N ALA A 128 3.43 5.01 2.57
CA ALA A 128 2.35 5.20 3.52
C ALA A 128 1.48 3.94 3.56
N ILE A 129 1.37 3.34 4.74
CA ILE A 129 0.63 2.09 4.96
C ILE A 129 -0.63 2.38 5.76
N THR A 130 -1.76 1.82 5.32
CA THR A 130 -3.05 1.84 6.04
C THR A 130 -3.61 0.42 6.17
N PHE A 131 -4.70 0.24 6.94
CA PHE A 131 -5.32 -1.07 7.13
C PHE A 131 -6.35 -1.45 6.06
N THR A 132 -6.98 -0.46 5.43
CA THR A 132 -8.04 -0.70 4.44
C THR A 132 -7.74 -0.04 3.11
N ASN A 133 -8.21 -0.65 2.02
CA ASN A 133 -8.08 -0.09 0.67
C ASN A 133 -8.79 1.27 0.57
N LYS A 134 -9.93 1.43 1.25
CA LYS A 134 -10.66 2.70 1.34
C LYS A 134 -9.79 3.78 2.00
N ALA A 135 -9.18 3.48 3.15
CA ALA A 135 -8.30 4.44 3.83
C ALA A 135 -7.06 4.78 3.00
N ALA A 136 -6.48 3.82 2.29
CA ALA A 136 -5.37 4.08 1.35
C ALA A 136 -5.81 5.02 0.21
N GLY A 137 -6.98 4.78 -0.38
CA GLY A 137 -7.57 5.62 -1.44
C GLY A 137 -7.83 7.04 -0.95
N GLU A 138 -8.55 7.21 0.16
CA GLU A 138 -8.82 8.52 0.77
C GLU A 138 -7.53 9.26 1.14
N MET A 139 -6.53 8.57 1.70
CA MET A 139 -5.24 9.18 2.02
C MET A 139 -4.53 9.67 0.75
N LYS A 140 -4.54 8.87 -0.32
CA LYS A 140 -3.94 9.24 -1.61
C LYS A 140 -4.62 10.47 -2.19
N GLU A 141 -5.96 10.49 -2.25
CA GLU A 141 -6.75 11.63 -2.74
C GLU A 141 -6.45 12.91 -1.94
N ARG A 142 -6.41 12.83 -0.60
CA ARG A 142 -6.09 13.98 0.25
C ARG A 142 -4.68 14.51 0.01
N VAL A 143 -3.70 13.63 -0.20
CA VAL A 143 -2.33 14.05 -0.53
C VAL A 143 -2.29 14.68 -1.92
N GLU A 144 -2.97 14.10 -2.90
CA GLU A 144 -3.05 14.61 -4.26
C GLU A 144 -3.67 16.01 -4.32
N GLN A 145 -4.73 16.27 -3.54
CA GLN A 145 -5.31 17.61 -3.42
C GLN A 145 -4.29 18.65 -2.88
N LEU A 146 -3.33 18.23 -2.07
CA LEU A 146 -2.32 19.11 -1.48
C LEU A 146 -1.11 19.35 -2.39
N VAL A 147 -0.65 18.33 -3.12
CA VAL A 147 0.63 18.40 -3.88
C VAL A 147 0.50 18.12 -5.38
N GLY A 148 -0.70 17.83 -5.85
CA GLY A 148 -1.01 17.47 -7.23
C GLY A 148 -0.55 16.06 -7.63
N PRO A 149 -0.42 15.80 -8.95
CA PRO A 149 -0.21 14.46 -9.52
C PRO A 149 1.07 13.73 -9.07
N ARG A 150 2.03 14.43 -8.45
CA ARG A 150 3.24 13.79 -7.89
C ARG A 150 2.90 12.72 -6.85
N ALA A 151 1.76 12.85 -6.16
CA ALA A 151 1.28 11.89 -5.19
C ALA A 151 1.12 10.47 -5.79
N GLU A 152 0.79 10.36 -7.08
CA GLU A 152 0.57 9.07 -7.75
C GLU A 152 1.82 8.17 -7.79
N ARG A 153 3.01 8.77 -7.73
CA ARG A 153 4.29 8.06 -7.77
C ARG A 153 4.69 7.49 -6.40
N MET A 154 3.98 7.86 -5.34
CA MET A 154 4.18 7.34 -4.00
C MET A 154 3.62 5.92 -3.86
N TRP A 155 4.00 5.24 -2.78
CA TRP A 155 3.30 4.02 -2.37
C TRP A 155 2.36 4.39 -1.23
N VAL A 156 1.06 4.48 -1.53
CA VAL A 156 -0.01 4.58 -0.53
C VAL A 156 -0.85 3.32 -0.67
N SER A 157 -0.78 2.42 0.30
CA SER A 157 -1.31 1.07 0.14
C SER A 157 -1.62 0.40 1.48
N THR A 158 -2.35 -0.72 1.44
CA THR A 158 -2.40 -1.62 2.60
C THR A 158 -1.10 -2.40 2.78
N PHE A 159 -0.90 -3.01 3.94
CA PHE A 159 0.21 -3.95 4.19
C PHE A 159 0.30 -5.01 3.07
N HIS A 160 -0.81 -5.69 2.80
CA HIS A 160 -0.89 -6.74 1.78
C HIS A 160 -0.57 -6.21 0.38
N SER A 161 -1.12 -5.05 0.01
CA SER A 161 -0.85 -4.46 -1.31
C SER A 161 0.64 -4.10 -1.49
N ALA A 162 1.31 -3.62 -0.44
CA ALA A 162 2.75 -3.37 -0.47
C ALA A 162 3.54 -4.68 -0.61
N CYS A 163 3.22 -5.68 0.20
CA CYS A 163 3.87 -6.99 0.19
C CYS A 163 3.69 -7.72 -1.15
N VAL A 164 2.47 -7.77 -1.69
CA VAL A 164 2.23 -8.36 -3.02
C VAL A 164 3.09 -7.66 -4.07
N ARG A 165 3.17 -6.33 -4.06
CA ARG A 165 4.00 -5.59 -5.01
C ARG A 165 5.49 -5.93 -4.88
N ILE A 166 5.98 -6.17 -3.66
CA ILE A 166 7.35 -6.62 -3.39
C ILE A 166 7.56 -8.05 -3.90
N LEU A 167 6.71 -8.99 -3.48
CA LEU A 167 6.81 -10.41 -3.85
C LEU A 167 6.72 -10.62 -5.36
N ARG A 168 5.85 -9.89 -6.06
CA ARG A 168 5.73 -9.95 -7.52
C ARG A 168 7.03 -9.53 -8.22
N ARG A 169 7.74 -8.55 -7.66
CA ARG A 169 9.00 -8.04 -8.22
C ARG A 169 10.18 -8.94 -7.91
N GLU A 170 10.19 -9.54 -6.72
CA GLU A 170 11.29 -10.36 -6.20
C GLU A 170 11.04 -11.87 -6.32
N SER A 171 9.97 -12.29 -7.01
CA SER A 171 9.48 -13.68 -7.03
C SER A 171 10.56 -14.70 -7.42
N LYS A 172 11.45 -14.30 -8.35
CA LYS A 172 12.57 -15.13 -8.83
C LYS A 172 13.52 -15.57 -7.72
N LYS A 173 13.69 -14.78 -6.64
CA LYS A 173 14.55 -15.13 -5.50
C LYS A 173 13.92 -16.17 -4.58
N LEU A 174 12.60 -16.30 -4.59
CA LEU A 174 11.85 -17.23 -3.72
C LEU A 174 11.49 -18.55 -4.42
N GLY A 175 11.82 -18.71 -5.69
CA GLY A 175 11.45 -19.92 -6.45
C GLY A 175 9.97 -19.98 -6.86
N PHE A 176 9.20 -18.90 -6.67
CA PHE A 176 7.82 -18.79 -7.15
C PHE A 176 7.72 -17.94 -8.41
N THR A 177 6.66 -18.16 -9.17
CA THR A 177 6.36 -17.32 -10.33
C THR A 177 5.77 -15.99 -9.86
N SER A 178 5.98 -14.93 -10.65
CA SER A 178 5.34 -13.64 -10.40
C SER A 178 3.82 -13.69 -10.63
N SER A 179 3.24 -14.81 -11.03
CA SER A 179 1.81 -15.01 -11.27
C SER A 179 1.13 -15.93 -10.23
N PHE A 180 1.70 -16.06 -9.02
CA PHE A 180 1.04 -16.76 -7.91
C PHE A 180 -0.40 -16.30 -7.66
N SER A 181 -1.28 -17.23 -7.29
CA SER A 181 -2.66 -16.94 -6.89
C SER A 181 -2.74 -16.50 -5.42
N ILE A 182 -3.71 -15.66 -5.08
CA ILE A 182 -3.95 -15.26 -3.69
C ILE A 182 -5.25 -15.92 -3.23
N TYR A 183 -5.18 -16.78 -2.23
CA TYR A 183 -6.35 -17.46 -1.69
C TYR A 183 -7.06 -16.54 -0.70
N ASP A 184 -8.38 -16.45 -0.83
CA ASP A 184 -9.21 -15.75 0.15
C ASP A 184 -9.48 -16.63 1.38
N ALA A 185 -10.27 -16.12 2.32
CA ALA A 185 -10.61 -16.84 3.55
C ALA A 185 -11.49 -18.08 3.31
N ALA A 186 -12.26 -18.15 2.22
CA ALA A 186 -13.08 -19.32 1.89
C ALA A 186 -12.23 -20.41 1.26
N ASP A 187 -11.35 -20.06 0.32
CA ASP A 187 -10.45 -20.99 -0.36
C ASP A 187 -9.42 -21.57 0.60
N SER A 188 -8.85 -20.74 1.47
CA SER A 188 -7.92 -21.20 2.52
C SER A 188 -8.60 -22.21 3.47
N LYS A 189 -9.85 -21.96 3.88
CA LYS A 189 -10.62 -22.90 4.72
C LYS A 189 -10.95 -24.20 4.00
N ARG A 190 -11.31 -24.14 2.72
CA ARG A 190 -11.56 -25.33 1.88
C ARG A 190 -10.30 -26.17 1.77
N LEU A 191 -9.16 -25.54 1.52
CA LEU A 191 -7.87 -26.23 1.44
C LEU A 191 -7.51 -26.90 2.77
N MET A 192 -7.66 -26.21 3.90
CA MET A 192 -7.44 -26.80 5.22
C MET A 192 -8.38 -27.99 5.47
N ALA A 193 -9.65 -27.89 5.08
CA ALA A 193 -10.59 -29.01 5.21
C ALA A 193 -10.17 -30.23 4.37
N LEU A 194 -9.64 -30.02 3.16
CA LEU A 194 -9.07 -31.10 2.34
C LEU A 194 -7.84 -31.73 3.01
N CYS A 195 -6.94 -30.92 3.57
CA CYS A 195 -5.77 -31.42 4.30
C CYS A 195 -6.16 -32.26 5.52
N CYS A 196 -7.13 -31.79 6.31
CA CYS A 196 -7.65 -32.56 7.45
C CYS A 196 -8.27 -33.89 7.01
N LYS A 197 -9.02 -33.89 5.90
CA LYS A 197 -9.64 -35.11 5.35
C LYS A 197 -8.57 -36.12 4.89
N ASP A 198 -7.55 -35.66 4.18
CA ASP A 198 -6.52 -36.54 3.62
C ASP A 198 -5.57 -37.09 4.69
N LEU A 199 -5.49 -36.42 5.85
CA LEU A 199 -4.82 -36.91 7.06
C LEU A 199 -5.72 -37.80 7.95
N ASP A 200 -6.93 -38.14 7.50
CA ASP A 200 -7.93 -38.94 8.22
C ASP A 200 -8.25 -38.39 9.63
N LEU A 201 -8.33 -37.06 9.75
CA LEU A 201 -8.61 -36.40 11.03
C LEU A 201 -10.11 -36.32 11.29
N ASP A 202 -10.53 -36.78 12.48
CA ASP A 202 -11.93 -36.64 12.93
C ASP A 202 -12.33 -35.14 12.99
N PRO A 203 -13.29 -34.68 12.18
CA PRO A 203 -13.72 -33.29 12.14
C PRO A 203 -14.31 -32.77 13.45
N LYS A 204 -14.82 -33.66 14.33
CA LYS A 204 -15.32 -33.28 15.66
C LYS A 204 -14.18 -32.95 16.62
N ARG A 205 -13.08 -33.69 16.52
CA ARG A 205 -11.89 -33.50 17.37
C ARG A 205 -10.94 -32.44 16.82
N TYR A 206 -10.85 -32.33 15.50
CA TYR A 206 -9.95 -31.43 14.78
C TYR A 206 -10.70 -30.60 13.72
N PRO A 207 -11.54 -29.63 14.14
CA PRO A 207 -12.33 -28.86 13.19
C PRO A 207 -11.43 -28.02 12.26
N PRO A 208 -11.59 -28.09 10.92
CA PRO A 208 -10.77 -27.34 9.97
C PRO A 208 -10.78 -25.82 10.20
N LYS A 209 -11.91 -25.27 10.65
CA LYS A 209 -12.04 -23.86 11.02
C LYS A 209 -11.11 -23.49 12.18
N ALA A 210 -11.02 -24.35 13.20
CA ALA A 210 -10.14 -24.12 14.35
C ALA A 210 -8.68 -24.25 13.96
N PHE A 211 -8.34 -25.22 13.10
CA PHE A 211 -6.98 -25.39 12.57
C PHE A 211 -6.56 -24.19 11.71
N SER A 212 -7.43 -23.72 10.82
CA SER A 212 -7.17 -22.53 9.99
C SER A 212 -6.87 -21.30 10.87
N ALA A 213 -7.65 -21.09 11.93
CA ALA A 213 -7.42 -19.98 12.86
C ALA A 213 -6.08 -20.10 13.61
N LYS A 214 -5.71 -21.31 14.05
CA LYS A 214 -4.41 -21.54 14.70
C LYS A 214 -3.24 -21.31 13.74
N VAL A 215 -3.34 -21.78 12.49
CA VAL A 215 -2.33 -21.55 11.45
C VAL A 215 -2.19 -20.06 11.16
N SER A 216 -3.30 -19.33 11.02
CA SER A 216 -3.29 -17.87 10.83
C SER A 216 -2.57 -17.17 11.98
N ASN A 217 -2.84 -17.55 13.23
CA ASN A 217 -2.13 -17.01 14.40
C ASN A 217 -0.63 -17.33 14.38
N LEU A 218 -0.23 -18.54 14.00
CA LEU A 218 1.18 -18.92 13.86
C LEU A 218 1.89 -18.03 12.82
N LYS A 219 1.29 -17.84 11.64
CA LYS A 219 1.84 -16.96 10.59
C LYS A 219 1.93 -15.50 11.04
N ASN A 220 0.94 -15.01 11.78
CA ASN A 220 0.95 -13.66 12.35
C ASN A 220 2.06 -13.44 13.39
N GLU A 221 2.53 -14.52 14.03
CA GLU A 221 3.69 -14.54 14.92
C GLU A 221 4.99 -14.96 14.21
N LEU A 222 4.99 -15.03 12.86
CA LEU A 222 6.12 -15.46 12.03
C LEU A 222 6.64 -16.85 12.36
N VAL A 223 5.73 -17.78 12.67
CA VAL A 223 6.04 -19.19 12.86
C VAL A 223 5.57 -19.97 11.63
N ASP A 224 6.52 -20.43 10.83
CA ASP A 224 6.26 -21.27 9.66
C ASP A 224 5.99 -22.74 10.01
N GLU A 225 5.69 -23.55 9.00
CA GLU A 225 5.34 -24.95 9.20
C GLU A 225 6.51 -25.79 9.75
N GLU A 226 7.75 -25.44 9.39
CA GLU A 226 8.95 -26.18 9.79
C GLU A 226 9.29 -25.86 11.25
N ASP A 227 9.29 -24.57 11.60
CA ASP A 227 9.48 -24.08 12.96
C ASP A 227 8.43 -24.63 13.93
N PHE A 228 7.16 -24.64 13.50
CA PHE A 228 6.10 -25.16 14.34
C PHE A 228 6.23 -26.69 14.52
N ALA A 229 6.54 -27.42 13.44
CA ALA A 229 6.74 -28.87 13.51
C ALA A 229 7.92 -29.27 14.42
N ALA A 230 8.99 -28.47 14.44
CA ALA A 230 10.14 -28.71 15.32
C ALA A 230 9.81 -28.50 16.82
N ARG A 231 8.87 -27.62 17.14
CA ARG A 231 8.46 -27.28 18.53
C ARG A 231 7.30 -28.14 19.03
N ALA A 232 6.47 -28.66 18.14
CA ALA A 232 5.30 -29.45 18.48
C ALA A 232 5.71 -30.81 19.08
N THR A 233 5.42 -31.02 20.37
CA THR A 233 5.86 -32.22 21.09
C THR A 233 4.84 -33.36 20.99
N GLU A 234 3.60 -33.14 21.46
CA GLU A 234 2.60 -34.20 21.60
C GLU A 234 1.15 -33.74 21.34
N GLY A 235 0.26 -34.72 21.15
CA GLY A 235 -1.19 -34.51 21.09
C GLY A 235 -1.66 -33.65 19.92
N GLN A 236 -2.54 -32.69 20.22
CA GLN A 236 -3.18 -31.86 19.18
C GLN A 236 -2.18 -30.98 18.42
N GLU A 237 -1.06 -30.59 19.04
CA GLU A 237 -0.06 -29.74 18.39
C GLU A 237 0.65 -30.50 17.27
N LYS A 238 1.00 -31.77 17.51
CA LYS A 238 1.63 -32.62 16.49
C LYS A 238 0.68 -32.89 15.31
N THR A 239 -0.60 -33.10 15.60
CA THR A 239 -1.64 -33.21 14.55
C THR A 239 -1.76 -31.92 13.75
N LEU A 240 -1.77 -30.76 14.42
CA LEU A 240 -1.82 -29.46 13.76
C LEU A 240 -0.58 -29.21 12.91
N ALA A 241 0.62 -29.58 13.39
CA ALA A 241 1.86 -29.45 12.63
C ALA A 241 1.82 -30.26 11.33
N GLY A 242 1.31 -31.50 11.38
CA GLY A 242 1.09 -32.31 10.19
C GLY A 242 0.12 -31.66 9.20
N ALA A 243 -1.01 -31.14 9.70
CA ALA A 243 -1.98 -30.43 8.87
C ALA A 243 -1.41 -29.14 8.26
N TYR A 244 -0.65 -28.36 9.03
CA TYR A 244 -0.03 -27.12 8.59
C TYR A 244 1.04 -27.38 7.52
N THR A 245 1.89 -28.40 7.72
CA THR A 245 2.90 -28.83 6.75
C THR A 245 2.25 -29.22 5.42
N MET A 246 1.20 -30.04 5.45
CA MET A 246 0.47 -30.44 4.24
C MET A 246 -0.23 -29.25 3.58
N TYR A 247 -0.81 -28.34 4.37
CA TYR A 247 -1.46 -27.14 3.88
C TYR A 247 -0.49 -26.23 3.13
N GLN A 248 0.69 -25.93 3.70
CA GLN A 248 1.70 -25.12 3.01
C GLN A 248 2.27 -25.84 1.78
N ALA A 249 2.49 -27.15 1.83
CA ALA A 249 2.93 -27.91 0.67
C ALA A 249 1.94 -27.76 -0.50
N ARG A 250 0.63 -27.86 -0.25
CA ARG A 250 -0.40 -27.69 -1.29
C ARG A 250 -0.48 -26.27 -1.82
N LEU A 251 -0.34 -25.25 -0.98
CA LEU A 251 -0.26 -23.86 -1.44
C LEU A 251 0.95 -23.67 -2.38
N ARG A 252 2.12 -24.21 -2.01
CA ARG A 252 3.32 -24.17 -2.84
C ARG A 252 3.14 -24.90 -4.17
N GLU A 253 2.56 -26.11 -4.17
CA GLU A 253 2.25 -26.89 -5.38
C GLU A 253 1.28 -26.15 -6.31
N ALA A 254 0.30 -25.44 -5.74
CA ALA A 254 -0.65 -24.62 -6.49
C ALA A 254 -0.07 -23.26 -6.92
N ASN A 255 1.18 -22.95 -6.57
CA ASN A 255 1.79 -21.63 -6.74
C ASN A 255 0.84 -20.54 -6.21
N ALA A 256 0.38 -20.73 -4.98
CA ALA A 256 -0.57 -19.86 -4.29
C ALA A 256 -0.02 -19.42 -2.93
N LEU A 257 -0.48 -18.26 -2.47
CA LEU A 257 -0.24 -17.75 -1.12
C LEU A 257 -1.60 -17.40 -0.52
N ASP A 258 -1.78 -17.67 0.77
CA ASP A 258 -2.91 -17.08 1.49
C ASP A 258 -2.59 -15.65 1.98
N PHE A 259 -3.56 -15.03 2.65
CA PHE A 259 -3.44 -13.64 3.08
C PHE A 259 -2.31 -13.44 4.10
N ASP A 260 -2.12 -14.38 5.02
CA ASP A 260 -1.09 -14.29 6.07
C ASP A 260 0.31 -14.58 5.48
N ASP A 261 0.39 -15.50 4.50
CA ASP A 261 1.62 -15.81 3.78
C ASP A 261 2.21 -14.59 3.07
N ILE A 262 1.37 -13.70 2.54
CA ILE A 262 1.83 -12.48 1.85
C ILE A 262 2.75 -11.68 2.77
N ILE A 263 2.40 -11.53 4.05
CA ILE A 263 3.20 -10.75 5.00
C ILE A 263 4.39 -11.58 5.47
N MET A 264 4.16 -12.81 5.97
CA MET A 264 5.22 -13.68 6.50
C MET A 264 6.32 -13.92 5.47
N THR A 265 5.96 -14.28 4.24
CA THR A 265 6.91 -14.52 3.14
C THR A 265 7.70 -13.25 2.79
N THR A 266 7.07 -12.08 2.83
CA THR A 266 7.78 -10.82 2.57
C THR A 266 8.80 -10.52 3.67
N VAL A 267 8.47 -10.79 4.94
CA VAL A 267 9.42 -10.65 6.04
C VAL A 267 10.59 -11.62 5.87
N HIS A 268 10.30 -12.89 5.59
CA HIS A 268 11.34 -13.91 5.37
C HIS A 268 12.23 -13.54 4.18
N LEU A 269 11.67 -13.03 3.07
CA LEU A 269 12.43 -12.50 1.93
C LEU A 269 13.42 -11.42 2.37
N LEU A 270 12.96 -10.42 3.13
CA LEU A 270 13.82 -9.30 3.56
C LEU A 270 14.92 -9.76 4.53
N GLN A 271 14.64 -10.76 5.37
CA GLN A 271 15.61 -11.32 6.32
C GLN A 271 16.63 -12.23 5.63
N ALA A 272 16.19 -13.06 4.68
CA ALA A 272 17.05 -13.99 3.95
C ALA A 272 17.93 -13.30 2.89
N PHE A 273 17.46 -12.18 2.32
CA PHE A 273 18.15 -11.45 1.25
C PHE A 273 18.42 -9.98 1.64
N PRO A 274 19.54 -9.71 2.36
CA PRO A 274 19.87 -8.35 2.81
C PRO A 274 20.01 -7.33 1.68
N ASP A 275 20.39 -7.75 0.48
CA ASP A 275 20.47 -6.89 -0.72
C ASP A 275 19.08 -6.36 -1.14
N VAL A 276 18.06 -7.22 -1.05
CA VAL A 276 16.66 -6.84 -1.29
C VAL A 276 16.19 -5.88 -0.21
N ALA A 277 16.45 -6.18 1.06
CA ALA A 277 16.10 -5.29 2.16
C ALA A 277 16.76 -3.91 2.01
N GLU A 278 18.05 -3.87 1.65
CA GLU A 278 18.75 -2.62 1.41
C GLU A 278 18.17 -1.85 0.21
N HIS A 279 17.78 -2.53 -0.87
CA HIS A 279 17.10 -1.89 -2.01
C HIS A 279 15.85 -1.14 -1.56
N TYR A 280 15.00 -1.79 -0.76
CA TYR A 280 13.75 -1.19 -0.28
C TYR A 280 13.98 -0.13 0.80
N ARG A 281 14.96 -0.27 1.70
CA ARG A 281 15.37 0.77 2.67
C ARG A 281 15.89 2.03 1.96
N ARG A 282 16.71 1.85 0.92
CA ARG A 282 17.23 2.98 0.11
C ARG A 282 16.12 3.69 -0.64
N ARG A 283 15.14 2.92 -1.11
CA ARG A 283 13.93 3.44 -1.74
C ARG A 283 13.09 4.19 -0.72
N PHE A 284 12.55 3.52 0.30
CA PHE A 284 11.61 4.09 1.27
C PHE A 284 12.33 4.80 2.42
N ARG A 285 12.76 6.04 2.16
CA ARG A 285 13.36 6.91 3.18
C ARG A 285 12.36 7.43 4.20
N HIS A 286 11.07 7.39 3.87
CA HIS A 286 9.98 7.77 4.75
C HIS A 286 8.92 6.68 4.75
N VAL A 287 8.78 5.98 5.88
CA VAL A 287 7.73 4.99 6.12
C VAL A 287 6.74 5.59 7.12
N LEU A 288 5.48 5.68 6.74
CA LEU A 288 4.37 6.16 7.57
C LEU A 288 3.37 5.02 7.71
N VAL A 289 2.87 4.78 8.92
CA VAL A 289 1.88 3.74 9.19
C VAL A 289 0.72 4.39 9.95
N ASP A 290 -0.48 4.29 9.38
CA ASP A 290 -1.72 4.68 10.06
C ASP A 290 -2.33 3.48 10.81
N GLU A 291 -3.14 3.76 11.82
CA GLU A 291 -3.78 2.78 12.71
C GLU A 291 -2.77 1.78 13.32
N TYR A 292 -1.60 2.27 13.73
CA TYR A 292 -0.51 1.42 14.22
C TYR A 292 -0.89 0.52 15.41
N GLN A 293 -1.91 0.91 16.19
CA GLN A 293 -2.42 0.10 17.30
C GLN A 293 -3.02 -1.25 16.85
N ASP A 294 -3.42 -1.39 15.58
CA ASP A 294 -4.03 -2.60 15.04
C ASP A 294 -2.98 -3.56 14.44
N THR A 295 -1.68 -3.26 14.59
CA THR A 295 -0.60 -4.06 14.00
C THR A 295 -0.31 -5.34 14.79
N ASN A 296 -0.14 -6.44 14.08
CA ASN A 296 0.34 -7.71 14.64
C ASN A 296 1.88 -7.83 14.56
N HIS A 297 2.44 -8.92 15.10
CA HIS A 297 3.89 -9.13 15.14
C HIS A 297 4.51 -9.15 13.74
N ALA A 298 3.95 -9.89 12.79
CA ALA A 298 4.44 -9.96 11.41
C ALA A 298 4.45 -8.59 10.71
N GLN A 299 3.37 -7.80 10.88
CA GLN A 299 3.27 -6.44 10.33
C GLN A 299 4.29 -5.49 10.96
N TYR A 300 4.48 -5.56 12.28
CA TYR A 300 5.52 -4.80 12.96
C TYR A 300 6.91 -5.15 12.41
N MET A 301 7.21 -6.43 12.28
CA MET A 301 8.50 -6.91 11.79
C MET A 301 8.73 -6.47 10.34
N LEU A 302 7.72 -6.50 9.48
CA LEU A 302 7.79 -5.95 8.13
C LEU A 302 8.21 -4.48 8.15
N VAL A 303 7.54 -3.64 8.94
CA VAL A 303 7.86 -2.20 9.03
C VAL A 303 9.27 -2.01 9.55
N ARG A 304 9.69 -2.79 10.55
CA ARG A 304 11.05 -2.77 11.09
C ARG A 304 12.10 -3.13 10.03
N GLU A 305 11.85 -4.16 9.25
CA GLU A 305 12.77 -4.56 8.18
C GLU A 305 12.84 -3.52 7.06
N LEU A 306 11.73 -2.88 6.70
CA LEU A 306 11.69 -1.82 5.68
C LEU A 306 12.30 -0.49 6.14
N ALA A 307 12.11 -0.11 7.40
CA ALA A 307 12.69 1.10 7.97
C ALA A 307 14.18 0.93 8.33
N GLY A 308 14.60 -0.32 8.60
CA GLY A 308 15.91 -0.67 9.10
C GLY A 308 16.00 -0.59 10.62
N THR A 309 16.84 -1.43 11.21
CA THR A 309 17.25 -1.30 12.61
C THR A 309 18.33 -0.23 12.66
N GLY A 310 18.13 0.83 13.45
CA GLY A 310 19.03 2.00 13.52
C GLY A 310 20.44 1.74 14.08
N THR A 311 21.08 0.64 13.71
CA THR A 311 22.49 0.33 13.99
C THR A 311 23.45 1.00 13.00
N GLY A 312 22.95 1.95 12.20
CA GLY A 312 23.78 2.95 11.54
C GLY A 312 24.34 3.90 12.59
N THR A 313 25.60 3.67 12.96
CA THR A 313 26.45 4.61 13.68
C THR A 313 26.15 6.03 13.20
N GLY A 314 25.78 6.91 14.14
CA GLY A 314 25.72 8.33 13.88
C GLY A 314 27.05 8.78 13.29
N ALA A 315 27.06 9.02 11.98
CA ALA A 315 28.19 9.55 11.26
C ALA A 315 27.67 10.64 10.32
N ARG A 316 27.58 11.84 10.94
CA ARG A 316 27.67 13.19 10.39
C ARG A 316 26.52 13.70 9.52
#